data_AF-A0A6M3VZJ8-F1
#
_entry.id   AF-A0A6M3VZJ8-F1
#
_cell.length_a   1.000
_cell.length_b   1.000
_cell.length_c   1.000
_cell.angle_alpha   90.00
_cell.angle_beta   90.00
_cell.angle_gamma   90.00
#
_symmetry.space_group_name_H-M   'P 1'
#
loop_
_entity.id
_entity.type
_entity.pdbx_description
1 polymer ?
#
loop_
_entity_poly.entity_id
_entity_poly.type
_entity_poly.pdbx_seq_one_letter_code
_entity_poly.pdbx_strand_id
1 'polypeptide(L)'
;MKSLAVIVLVLTIVSLSTQLTEEQQQKIKQNREECVKETGVDPVLIDKADQGDFSDAPKLKCFAKCFYQKAGFLNAQGEVLIDVVKEKIPAEANKEEALAIIEKCKELKGQDACETAFLIHKCYFENTHKKAAEPAPSA
;
A
#
# COMPACT_ATOMS: atom_id res chain seq x y z
N MET A 1 28.47 -19.82 -46.75
CA MET A 1 29.61 -19.22 -46.01
C MET A 1 29.30 -17.75 -45.80
N LYS A 2 29.32 -17.29 -44.54
CA LYS A 2 29.28 -15.88 -44.07
C LYS A 2 27.86 -15.24 -44.24
N SER A 3 27.12 -14.88 -43.20
CA SER A 3 27.51 -14.36 -41.88
C SER A 3 26.44 -14.65 -40.82
N LEU A 4 26.91 -14.97 -39.61
CA LEU A 4 26.16 -14.93 -38.36
C LEU A 4 25.99 -13.47 -37.94
N ALA A 5 24.74 -13.01 -37.86
CA ALA A 5 24.22 -11.85 -37.14
C ALA A 5 22.80 -11.71 -37.69
N VAL A 6 21.73 -11.93 -36.95
CA VAL A 6 21.40 -11.27 -35.70
C VAL A 6 20.55 -12.27 -34.92
N ILE A 7 20.91 -12.48 -33.66
CA ILE A 7 20.06 -13.11 -32.65
C ILE A 7 18.88 -12.15 -32.48
N VAL A 8 17.88 -12.29 -33.35
CA VAL A 8 16.67 -11.48 -33.32
C VAL A 8 15.81 -12.03 -32.20
N LEU A 9 15.94 -11.34 -31.07
CA LEU A 9 14.84 -11.04 -30.17
C LEU A 9 14.15 -12.27 -29.55
N VAL A 10 14.97 -13.10 -28.90
CA VAL A 10 14.50 -14.10 -27.96
C VAL A 10 13.82 -13.39 -26.79
N LEU A 11 12.50 -13.56 -26.73
CA LEU A 11 11.71 -13.82 -25.52
C LEU A 11 11.96 -12.88 -24.34
N THR A 12 11.20 -11.79 -24.30
CA THR A 12 10.10 -11.59 -23.34
C THR A 12 9.85 -10.10 -23.30
N ILE A 13 8.66 -9.72 -23.74
CA ILE A 13 8.02 -8.53 -23.22
C ILE A 13 7.88 -8.84 -21.73
N VAL A 14 8.89 -8.48 -20.92
CA VAL A 14 8.74 -8.44 -19.48
C VAL A 14 7.64 -7.42 -19.28
N SER A 15 6.46 -7.93 -18.96
CA SER A 15 5.25 -7.16 -18.73
C SER A 15 5.60 -5.92 -17.91
N LEU A 16 5.21 -4.75 -18.41
CA LEU A 16 5.22 -3.49 -17.69
C LEU A 16 4.40 -3.63 -16.40
N SER A 17 4.99 -4.15 -15.33
CA SER A 17 4.37 -4.20 -13.99
C SER A 17 5.33 -4.73 -12.92
N THR A 18 6.46 -4.05 -12.68
CA THR A 18 7.18 -4.17 -11.39
C THR A 18 7.59 -2.78 -10.91
N GLN A 19 6.63 -1.99 -10.44
CA GLN A 19 6.79 -0.60 -9.98
C GLN A 19 7.53 -0.43 -8.63
N LEU A 20 8.36 -1.40 -8.20
CA LEU A 20 9.16 -1.29 -6.97
C LEU A 20 10.54 -1.90 -7.17
N THR A 21 11.58 -1.22 -6.68
CA THR A 21 12.96 -1.76 -6.63
C THR A 21 13.03 -2.96 -5.68
N GLU A 22 14.01 -3.84 -5.89
CA GLU A 22 14.25 -4.99 -5.00
C GLU A 22 14.41 -4.55 -3.53
N GLU A 23 15.09 -3.43 -3.30
CA GLU A 23 15.25 -2.84 -1.97
C GLU A 23 13.91 -2.42 -1.35
N GLN A 24 13.00 -1.82 -2.13
CA GLN A 24 11.68 -1.44 -1.64
C GLN A 24 10.84 -2.69 -1.30
N GLN A 25 10.89 -3.71 -2.14
CA GLN A 25 10.19 -4.98 -1.90
C GLN A 25 10.71 -5.68 -0.63
N GLN A 26 12.04 -5.70 -0.46
CA GLN A 26 12.69 -6.24 0.74
C GLN A 26 12.22 -5.51 2.00
N LYS A 27 12.18 -4.16 1.98
CA LYS A 27 11.70 -3.34 3.11
C LYS A 27 10.23 -3.58 3.42
N ILE A 28 9.37 -3.69 2.40
CA ILE A 28 7.94 -4.00 2.58
C ILE A 28 7.79 -5.36 3.26
N LYS A 29 8.50 -6.38 2.77
CA LYS A 29 8.48 -7.73 3.35
C LYS A 29 8.95 -7.73 4.79
N GLN A 30 10.09 -7.10 5.07
CA GLN A 30 10.64 -7.00 6.42
C GLN A 30 9.67 -6.30 7.38
N ASN A 31 9.12 -5.15 6.99
CA ASN A 31 8.16 -4.40 7.81
C ASN A 31 6.90 -5.24 8.07
N ARG A 32 6.40 -5.97 7.07
CA ARG A 32 5.26 -6.88 7.23
C ARG A 32 5.56 -7.99 8.23
N GLU A 33 6.68 -8.69 8.09
CA GLU A 33 7.09 -9.78 9.00
C GLU A 33 7.24 -9.29 10.46
N GLU A 34 7.89 -8.15 10.65
CA GLU A 34 8.05 -7.54 11.97
C GLU A 34 6.71 -7.15 12.58
N CYS A 35 5.81 -6.54 11.81
CA CYS A 35 4.50 -6.11 12.31
C CYS A 35 3.54 -7.28 12.56
N VAL A 36 3.64 -8.37 11.81
CA VAL A 36 2.93 -9.62 12.13
C VAL A 36 3.37 -10.13 13.50
N LYS A 37 4.70 -10.17 13.75
CA LYS A 37 5.26 -10.60 15.03
C LYS A 37 4.86 -9.68 16.19
N GLU A 38 4.86 -8.37 15.97
CA GLU A 38 4.55 -7.37 17.00
C GLU A 38 3.07 -7.37 17.40
N THR A 39 2.17 -7.50 16.42
CA THR A 39 0.72 -7.37 16.65
C THR A 39 0.02 -8.71 16.86
N GLY A 40 0.63 -9.81 16.41
CA GLY A 40 0.04 -11.14 16.42
C GLY A 40 -1.24 -11.23 15.57
N VAL A 41 -1.34 -10.39 14.53
CA VAL A 41 -2.42 -10.45 13.53
C VAL A 41 -2.31 -11.76 12.73
N ASP A 42 -3.46 -12.30 12.35
CA ASP A 42 -3.51 -13.42 11.39
C ASP A 42 -3.11 -12.91 10.00
N PRO A 43 -2.05 -13.46 9.37
CA PRO A 43 -1.63 -13.05 8.02
C PRO A 43 -2.76 -13.08 6.99
N VAL A 44 -3.74 -14.00 7.13
CA VAL A 44 -4.88 -14.10 6.22
C VAL A 44 -5.72 -12.81 6.20
N LEU A 45 -5.81 -12.11 7.33
CA LEU A 45 -6.53 -10.83 7.41
C LEU A 45 -5.78 -9.71 6.68
N ILE A 46 -4.44 -9.78 6.62
CA ILE A 46 -3.64 -8.83 5.86
C ILE A 46 -3.81 -9.10 4.37
N ASP A 47 -3.71 -10.37 3.94
CA ASP A 47 -3.85 -10.75 2.54
C ASP A 47 -5.24 -10.37 1.98
N LYS A 48 -6.29 -10.48 2.80
CA LYS A 48 -7.63 -9.98 2.48
C LYS A 48 -7.69 -8.46 2.36
N ALA A 49 -7.07 -7.74 3.30
CA ALA A 49 -7.01 -6.29 3.25
C ALA A 49 -6.25 -5.78 2.02
N ASP A 50 -5.17 -6.47 1.60
CA ASP A 50 -4.43 -6.17 0.36
C ASP A 50 -5.31 -6.31 -0.89
N GLN A 51 -6.39 -7.10 -0.81
CA GLN A 51 -7.40 -7.29 -1.86
C GLN A 51 -8.63 -6.38 -1.69
N GLY A 52 -8.67 -5.55 -0.64
CA GLY A 52 -9.78 -4.63 -0.35
C GLY A 52 -10.83 -5.18 0.63
N ASP A 53 -10.69 -6.40 1.14
CA ASP A 53 -11.56 -6.95 2.19
C ASP A 53 -11.01 -6.55 3.58
N PHE A 54 -11.43 -5.36 4.03
CA PHE A 54 -11.02 -4.78 5.30
C PHE A 54 -11.89 -5.26 6.46
N SER A 55 -11.40 -6.27 7.20
CA SER A 55 -12.02 -6.67 8.48
C SER A 55 -11.83 -5.61 9.58
N ASP A 56 -12.75 -5.55 10.54
CA ASP A 56 -12.66 -4.62 11.68
C ASP A 56 -11.77 -5.15 12.84
N ALA A 57 -10.95 -6.16 12.59
CA ALA A 57 -10.16 -6.82 13.63
C ALA A 57 -9.15 -5.85 14.28
N PRO A 58 -9.15 -5.69 15.62
CA PRO A 58 -8.25 -4.74 16.30
C PRO A 58 -6.77 -4.93 15.97
N LYS A 59 -6.33 -6.18 15.82
CA LYS A 59 -4.95 -6.52 15.45
C LYS A 59 -4.58 -6.10 14.02
N LEU A 60 -5.53 -6.14 13.08
CA LEU A 60 -5.32 -5.66 11.72
C LEU A 60 -5.17 -4.13 11.71
N LYS A 61 -5.96 -3.41 12.51
CA LYS A 61 -5.82 -1.96 12.67
C LYS A 61 -4.43 -1.59 13.20
N CYS A 62 -3.96 -2.29 14.24
CA CYS A 62 -2.63 -2.05 14.77
C CYS A 62 -1.49 -2.52 13.85
N PHE A 63 -1.73 -3.53 13.01
CA PHE A 63 -0.79 -3.90 11.95
C PHE A 63 -0.59 -2.75 10.96
N ALA A 64 -1.67 -2.09 10.52
CA ALA A 64 -1.59 -0.93 9.63
C ALA A 64 -0.73 0.18 10.26
N LYS A 65 -0.99 0.54 11.52
CA LYS A 65 -0.17 1.52 12.25
C LYS A 65 1.30 1.11 12.28
N CYS A 66 1.60 -0.12 12.72
CA CYS A 66 2.98 -0.61 12.81
C CYS A 66 3.69 -0.51 11.45
N PHE A 67 3.03 -0.96 10.37
CA PHE A 67 3.60 -0.97 9.04
C PHE A 67 3.94 0.45 8.56
N TYR A 68 2.99 1.38 8.68
CA TYR A 68 3.19 2.76 8.26
C TYR A 68 4.20 3.52 9.11
N GLN A 69 4.29 3.22 10.40
CA GLN A 69 5.32 3.78 11.27
C GLN A 69 6.72 3.30 10.87
N LYS A 70 6.91 2.00 10.63
CA LYS A 70 8.20 1.44 10.15
C LYS A 70 8.56 1.91 8.75
N ALA A 71 7.57 2.12 7.89
CA ALA A 71 7.77 2.69 6.56
C ALA A 71 8.09 4.21 6.59
N GLY A 72 7.97 4.87 7.74
CA GLY A 72 8.29 6.29 7.91
C GLY A 72 7.18 7.24 7.47
N PHE A 73 5.94 6.77 7.42
CA PHE A 73 4.77 7.57 7.03
C PHE A 73 3.91 8.02 8.21
N LEU A 74 4.10 7.41 9.38
CA LEU A 74 3.47 7.82 10.64
C LEU A 74 4.56 8.16 11.67
N ASN A 75 4.30 9.18 12.48
CA ASN A 75 5.09 9.41 13.69
C ASN A 75 4.66 8.46 14.83
N ALA A 76 5.36 8.52 15.97
CA ALA A 76 5.06 7.68 17.14
C ALA A 76 3.66 7.93 17.73
N GLN A 77 3.11 9.11 17.49
CA GLN A 77 1.77 9.54 17.92
C GLN A 77 0.66 9.03 16.97
N GLY A 78 1.01 8.40 15.85
CA GLY A 78 0.06 7.91 14.86
C GLY A 78 -0.45 8.98 13.91
N GLU A 79 0.27 10.09 13.75
CA GLU A 79 -0.04 11.16 12.82
C GLU A 79 0.72 10.96 11.51
N VAL A 80 0.04 11.20 10.38
CA VAL A 80 0.62 11.04 9.04
C VAL A 80 1.60 12.15 8.76
N LEU A 81 2.80 11.78 8.31
CA LEU A 81 3.83 12.68 7.83
C LEU A 81 3.53 13.06 6.37
N ILE A 82 2.61 14.01 6.20
CA ILE A 82 2.03 14.37 4.89
C ILE A 82 3.09 14.75 3.87
N ASP A 83 4.11 15.52 4.26
CA ASP A 83 5.17 15.93 3.34
C ASP A 83 5.97 14.72 2.82
N VAL A 84 6.26 13.75 3.69
CA VAL A 84 6.92 12.49 3.31
C VAL A 84 6.05 11.68 2.37
N VAL A 85 4.74 11.59 2.62
CA VAL A 85 3.80 10.88 1.73
C VAL A 85 3.75 11.54 0.35
N LYS A 86 3.71 12.88 0.29
CA LYS A 86 3.70 13.64 -0.97
C LYS A 86 4.98 13.43 -1.79
N GLU A 87 6.14 13.32 -1.14
CA GLU A 87 7.42 13.03 -1.79
C GLU A 87 7.52 11.60 -2.33
N LYS A 88 6.73 10.66 -1.81
CA LYS A 88 6.71 9.26 -2.26
C LYS A 88 5.67 8.96 -3.34
N ILE A 89 4.94 9.97 -3.83
CA ILE A 89 4.05 9.80 -4.99
C ILE A 89 4.89 9.40 -6.21
N PRO A 90 4.61 8.26 -6.87
CA PRO A 90 5.35 7.84 -8.06
C PRO A 90 5.28 8.89 -9.18
N ALA A 91 6.35 9.04 -9.96
CA ALA A 91 6.42 10.05 -11.02
C ALA A 91 5.41 9.77 -12.16
N GLU A 92 5.07 8.50 -12.33
CA GLU A 92 4.09 7.99 -13.29
C GLU A 92 2.63 8.14 -12.82
N ALA A 93 2.40 8.45 -11.54
CA ALA A 93 1.06 8.62 -11.00
C ALA A 93 0.48 10.01 -11.35
N ASN A 94 -0.86 10.11 -11.41
CA ASN A 94 -1.52 11.39 -11.49
C ASN A 94 -1.35 12.14 -10.16
N LYS A 95 -0.37 13.06 -10.11
CA LYS A 95 -0.02 13.80 -8.91
C LYS A 95 -1.18 14.64 -8.36
N GLU A 96 -2.00 15.24 -9.22
CA GLU A 96 -3.15 16.04 -8.78
C GLU A 96 -4.19 15.16 -8.08
N GLU A 97 -4.52 14.01 -8.67
CA GLU A 97 -5.44 13.05 -8.07
C GLU A 97 -4.87 12.48 -6.76
N ALA A 98 -3.59 12.10 -6.72
CA ALA A 98 -2.94 11.61 -5.51
C ALA A 98 -2.98 12.64 -4.38
N LEU A 99 -2.71 13.92 -4.68
CA LEU A 99 -2.80 15.00 -3.71
C LEU A 99 -4.24 15.21 -3.23
N ALA A 100 -5.23 15.16 -4.12
CA ALA A 100 -6.63 15.28 -3.75
C ALA A 100 -7.07 14.15 -2.79
N ILE A 101 -6.58 12.92 -3.00
CA ILE A 101 -6.83 11.78 -2.11
C ILE A 101 -6.17 11.98 -0.74
N ILE A 102 -4.91 12.45 -0.71
CA ILE A 102 -4.20 12.77 0.53
C ILE A 102 -5.00 13.80 1.34
N GLU A 103 -5.41 14.90 0.71
CA GLU A 103 -6.18 15.96 1.37
C GLU A 103 -7.56 15.47 1.85
N LYS A 104 -8.19 14.54 1.13
CA LYS A 104 -9.46 13.93 1.52
C LYS A 104 -9.34 13.03 2.75
N CYS A 105 -8.27 12.24 2.87
CA CYS A 105 -8.17 11.22 3.90
C CYS A 105 -7.35 11.65 5.12
N LYS A 106 -6.50 12.69 5.03
CA LYS A 106 -5.55 13.07 6.10
C LYS A 106 -6.19 13.42 7.45
N GLU A 107 -7.44 13.91 7.44
CA GLU A 107 -8.16 14.33 8.64
C GLU A 107 -8.96 13.20 9.30
N LEU A 108 -8.92 11.97 8.77
CA LEU A 108 -9.59 10.84 9.39
C LEU A 108 -8.95 10.53 10.74
N LYS A 109 -9.79 10.40 11.78
CA LYS A 109 -9.40 10.07 13.15
C LYS A 109 -10.28 8.94 13.68
N GLY A 110 -9.63 7.92 14.23
CA GLY A 110 -10.27 6.84 14.97
C GLY A 110 -10.25 7.08 16.47
N GLN A 111 -10.69 6.07 17.24
CA GLN A 111 -10.66 6.10 18.70
C GLN A 111 -9.23 6.07 19.25
N ASP A 112 -8.29 5.50 18.48
CA ASP A 112 -6.86 5.46 18.81
C ASP A 112 -5.99 5.57 17.54
N ALA A 113 -4.68 5.51 17.74
CA ALA A 113 -3.69 5.57 16.66
C ALA A 113 -3.76 4.36 15.70
N CYS A 114 -4.17 3.17 16.18
CA CYS A 114 -4.33 2.00 15.33
C CYS A 114 -5.52 2.19 14.37
N GLU A 115 -6.66 2.61 14.91
CA GLU A 115 -7.85 2.87 14.11
C GLU A 115 -7.66 4.05 13.15
N THR A 116 -6.98 5.10 13.59
CA THR A 116 -6.63 6.24 12.72
C THR A 116 -5.83 5.79 11.50
N ALA A 117 -4.73 5.05 11.71
CA ALA A 117 -3.90 4.55 10.61
C ALA A 117 -4.69 3.65 9.64
N PHE A 118 -5.55 2.78 10.20
CA PHE A 118 -6.41 1.90 9.42
C PHE A 118 -7.44 2.64 8.57
N LEU A 119 -8.12 3.64 9.13
CA LEU A 119 -9.12 4.44 8.40
C LEU A 119 -8.48 5.21 7.24
N ILE A 120 -7.30 5.78 7.47
CA ILE A 120 -6.55 6.50 6.43
C ILE A 120 -6.15 5.54 5.31
N HIS A 121 -5.62 4.35 5.66
CA HIS A 121 -5.25 3.33 4.69
C HIS A 121 -6.44 2.88 3.83
N LYS A 122 -7.56 2.55 4.47
CA LYS A 122 -8.80 2.17 3.79
C LYS A 122 -9.30 3.28 2.86
N CYS A 123 -9.28 4.53 3.32
CA CYS A 123 -9.66 5.67 2.50
C CYS A 123 -8.75 5.83 1.27
N TYR A 124 -7.44 5.67 1.42
CA TYR A 124 -6.54 5.65 0.26
C TYR A 124 -6.89 4.52 -0.70
N PHE A 125 -7.05 3.29 -0.20
CA PHE A 125 -7.39 2.14 -1.03
C PHE A 125 -8.68 2.37 -1.84
N GLU A 126 -9.75 2.82 -1.19
CA GLU A 126 -11.04 3.06 -1.85
C GLU A 126 -10.97 4.13 -2.95
N ASN A 127 -10.11 5.14 -2.77
CA ASN A 127 -9.98 6.23 -3.72
C ASN A 127 -8.93 5.99 -4.82
N THR A 128 -7.97 5.08 -4.62
CA THR A 128 -7.00 4.67 -5.66
C THR A 128 -7.48 3.45 -6.45
N HIS A 129 -8.30 2.60 -5.85
CA HIS A 129 -8.85 1.39 -6.48
C HIS A 129 -10.34 1.52 -6.80
N LYS A 130 -10.78 2.65 -7.36
CA LYS A 130 -12.20 2.98 -7.68
C LYS A 130 -13.01 1.92 -8.48
N LYS A 131 -12.41 0.81 -8.94
CA LYS A 131 -13.11 -0.38 -9.48
C LYS A 131 -13.42 -1.49 -8.46
N ALA A 132 -12.81 -1.47 -7.27
CA ALA A 132 -12.99 -2.45 -6.19
C ALA A 132 -13.93 -1.95 -5.07
N ALA A 133 -14.32 -0.67 -5.11
CA ALA A 133 -15.20 -0.04 -4.13
C ALA A 133 -16.69 0.03 -4.56
N GLU A 134 -17.07 -0.54 -5.71
CA GLU A 134 -18.48 -0.79 -5.97
C GLU A 134 -18.92 -1.98 -5.09
N PRO A 135 -19.95 -1.82 -4.24
CA PRO A 135 -20.51 -2.95 -3.53
C PRO A 135 -20.99 -3.97 -4.55
N ALA A 136 -20.63 -5.25 -4.35
CA ALA A 136 -21.11 -6.35 -5.16
C ALA A 136 -22.63 -6.22 -5.34
N PRO A 137 -23.16 -6.32 -6.58
CA PRO A 137 -24.60 -6.30 -6.77
C PRO A 137 -25.18 -7.48 -5.99
N SER A 138 -26.03 -7.16 -5.02
CA SER A 138 -26.87 -8.15 -4.35
C SER A 138 -27.73 -8.83 -5.41
N ALA A 139 -27.38 -10.06 -5.77
CA ALA A 139 -28.25 -11.00 -6.47
C ALA A 139 -28.87 -11.95 -5.44
#